data_AF-A0A0C9YA97-F1
#
_entry.id   AF-A0A0C9YA97-F1
#
_cell.length_a   1.000
_cell.length_b   1.000
_cell.length_c   1.000
_cell.angle_alpha   90.00
_cell.angle_beta   90.00
_cell.angle_gamma   90.00
#
_symmetry.space_group_name_H-M   'P 1'
#
loop_
_entity.id
_entity.type
_entity.pdbx_description
1 polymer ?
#
loop_
_entity_poly.entity_id
_entity_poly.type
_entity_poly.pdbx_seq_one_letter_code
_entity_poly.pdbx_strand_id
1 'polypeptide(L)'
;EYNLSVLKSAMTERERLEAVKQKAAAFLEGAKFLRGECDSCGRASNFAHSALRNICLAVYYSNSVKSLCQYVEFQHFVPYKALALVATIVHSILLTYEWHGFSKAESLNVGELEDSYQRLLVLMDTVALDTYHGPKLTAMLEDWAQTGMSVF
;
A
#
# COMPACT_ATOMS: atom_id res chain seq x y z
N GLU A 1 -0.76 9.01 3.88
CA GLU A 1 -1.46 9.13 2.58
C GLU A 1 -0.44 9.37 1.46
N TYR A 2 -0.76 9.05 0.21
CA TYR A 2 0.17 9.25 -0.93
C TYR A 2 0.21 10.68 -1.48
N ASN A 3 -0.65 11.60 -1.01
CA ASN A 3 -0.62 13.04 -1.33
C ASN A 3 -0.46 13.36 -2.83
N LEU A 4 -1.20 12.62 -3.67
CA LEU A 4 -1.17 12.76 -5.13
C LEU A 4 -1.73 14.13 -5.58
N SER A 5 -2.65 14.71 -4.81
CA SER A 5 -3.21 16.03 -5.10
C SER A 5 -2.15 17.14 -4.98
N VAL A 6 -2.27 18.15 -5.84
CA VAL A 6 -1.49 19.39 -5.77
C VAL A 6 -2.41 20.48 -5.22
N LEU A 7 -1.88 21.35 -4.34
CA LEU A 7 -2.61 22.47 -3.75
C LEU A 7 -3.23 23.36 -4.85
N LYS A 8 -4.43 23.90 -4.58
CA LYS A 8 -5.18 24.80 -5.49
C LYS A 8 -4.53 26.20 -5.67
N SER A 9 -3.21 26.32 -5.79
CA SER A 9 -2.65 27.55 -6.35
C SER A 9 -2.97 27.64 -7.85
N ALA A 10 -2.74 28.79 -8.46
CA ALA A 10 -3.19 29.22 -9.81
C ALA A 10 -2.70 28.37 -11.02
N MET A 11 -2.70 27.05 -10.90
CA MET A 11 -2.39 26.09 -11.94
C MET A 11 -3.63 25.79 -12.79
N THR A 12 -3.42 25.66 -14.08
CA THR A 12 -4.42 25.16 -15.03
C THR A 12 -4.72 23.69 -14.76
N GLU A 13 -5.88 23.21 -15.23
CA GLU A 13 -6.26 21.80 -15.12
C GLU A 13 -5.22 20.85 -15.73
N ARG A 14 -4.66 21.23 -16.89
CA ARG A 14 -3.60 20.46 -17.56
C ARG A 14 -2.36 20.31 -16.70
N GLU A 15 -1.87 21.41 -16.12
CA GLU A 15 -0.69 21.38 -15.24
C GLU A 15 -0.93 20.54 -13.99
N ARG A 16 -2.16 20.59 -13.44
CA ARG A 16 -2.54 19.74 -12.31
C ARG A 16 -2.51 18.27 -12.68
N LEU A 17 -3.06 17.88 -13.83
CA LEU A 17 -3.06 16.48 -14.27
C LEU A 17 -1.64 15.97 -14.47
N GLU A 18 -0.78 16.72 -15.16
CA GLU A 18 0.61 16.32 -15.37
C GLU A 18 1.39 16.21 -14.05
N ALA A 19 1.16 17.10 -13.10
CA ALA A 19 1.79 16.99 -11.78
C ALA A 19 1.33 15.73 -11.01
N VAL A 20 0.06 15.32 -11.14
CA VAL A 20 -0.42 14.06 -10.56
C VAL A 20 0.24 12.86 -11.23
N LYS A 21 0.31 12.84 -12.57
CA LYS A 21 0.99 11.76 -13.32
C LYS A 21 2.44 11.60 -12.89
N GLN A 22 3.18 12.70 -12.81
CA GLN A 22 4.58 12.71 -12.38
C GLN A 22 4.75 12.18 -10.95
N LYS A 23 3.87 12.57 -10.03
CA LYS A 23 3.88 12.03 -8.66
C LYS A 23 3.59 10.53 -8.63
N ALA A 24 2.60 10.07 -9.39
CA ALA A 24 2.27 8.64 -9.45
C ALA A 24 3.43 7.82 -10.03
N ALA A 25 4.02 8.28 -11.13
CA ALA A 25 5.23 7.69 -11.72
C ALA A 25 6.38 7.62 -10.71
N ALA A 26 6.61 8.70 -9.94
CA ALA A 26 7.64 8.73 -8.91
C ALA A 26 7.39 7.72 -7.77
N PHE A 27 6.15 7.36 -7.48
CA PHE A 27 5.83 6.30 -6.51
C PHE A 27 5.99 4.90 -7.10
N LEU A 28 5.66 4.71 -8.38
CA LEU A 28 5.83 3.45 -9.10
C LEU A 28 7.32 3.13 -9.33
N GLU A 29 8.14 4.15 -9.58
CA GLU A 29 9.57 4.01 -9.77
C GLU A 29 10.23 3.30 -8.59
N GLY A 30 10.87 2.15 -8.87
CA GLY A 30 11.49 1.32 -7.85
C GLY A 30 10.52 0.80 -6.78
N ALA A 31 9.21 0.80 -7.04
CA ALA A 31 8.16 0.46 -6.09
C ALA A 31 8.26 1.25 -4.77
N LYS A 32 8.57 2.55 -4.85
CA LYS A 32 8.64 3.45 -3.68
C LYS A 32 7.33 3.48 -2.89
N PHE A 33 6.18 3.24 -3.52
CA PHE A 33 4.88 3.11 -2.84
C PHE A 33 4.81 1.96 -1.82
N LEU A 34 5.73 0.99 -1.87
CA LEU A 34 5.83 -0.09 -0.88
C LEU A 34 6.75 0.28 0.29
N ARG A 35 7.60 1.30 0.16
CA ARG A 35 8.70 1.52 1.08
C ARG A 35 8.29 2.42 2.24
N GLY A 36 8.69 2.03 3.44
CA GLY A 36 8.67 2.91 4.62
C GLY A 36 9.90 3.80 4.68
N GLU A 37 10.10 4.43 5.84
CA GLU A 37 11.29 5.22 6.12
C GLU A 37 12.56 4.36 6.15
N CYS A 38 13.70 5.00 5.86
CA CYS A 38 15.01 4.37 6.00
C CYS A 38 15.41 4.31 7.47
N ASP A 39 15.99 3.18 7.86
CA ASP A 39 16.67 3.07 9.15
C ASP A 39 18.03 3.79 9.17
N SER A 40 18.71 3.74 10.31
CA SER A 40 20.04 4.32 10.52
C SER A 40 21.11 3.78 9.57
N CYS A 41 20.89 2.63 8.93
CA CYS A 41 21.79 2.03 7.95
C CYS A 41 21.40 2.39 6.50
N GLY A 42 20.42 3.28 6.32
CA GLY A 42 19.92 3.69 5.01
C GLY A 42 19.05 2.65 4.32
N ARG A 43 18.58 1.60 5.02
CA ARG A 43 17.72 0.57 4.44
C ARG A 43 16.26 0.90 4.73
N ALA A 44 15.44 0.95 3.69
CA ALA A 44 14.01 1.16 3.84
C ALA A 44 13.32 -0.14 4.30
N SER A 45 12.32 -0.01 5.17
CA SER A 45 11.42 -1.12 5.49
C SER A 45 10.53 -1.44 4.29
N ASN A 46 10.44 -2.72 3.93
CA ASN A 46 9.60 -3.20 2.83
C ASN A 46 8.13 -3.30 3.25
N PHE A 47 7.21 -2.99 2.33
CA PHE A 47 5.76 -2.94 2.55
C PHE A 47 5.31 -2.04 3.73
N ALA A 48 6.14 -1.07 4.10
CA ALA A 48 5.99 -0.26 5.31
C ALA A 48 5.49 1.16 5.04
N HIS A 49 5.06 1.46 3.81
CA HIS A 49 4.53 2.78 3.50
C HIS A 49 3.30 3.08 4.36
N SER A 50 3.26 4.25 5.01
CA SER A 50 2.22 4.60 5.99
C SER A 50 0.80 4.56 5.42
N ALA A 51 0.64 4.81 4.12
CA ALA A 51 -0.66 4.68 3.46
C ALA A 51 -1.15 3.22 3.39
N LEU A 52 -0.26 2.23 3.22
CA LEU A 52 -0.65 0.81 3.27
C LEU A 52 -1.17 0.45 4.67
N ARG A 53 -0.45 0.88 5.72
CA ARG A 53 -0.89 0.74 7.12
C ARG A 53 -2.29 1.29 7.31
N ASN A 54 -2.52 2.54 6.91
CA ASN A 54 -3.80 3.20 7.11
C ASN A 54 -4.93 2.50 6.36
N ILE A 55 -4.68 1.99 5.15
CA ILE A 55 -5.67 1.20 4.40
C ILE A 55 -5.95 -0.12 5.12
N CYS A 56 -4.93 -0.87 5.56
CA CYS A 56 -5.11 -2.10 6.30
C CYS A 56 -5.93 -1.89 7.58
N LEU A 57 -5.61 -0.85 8.36
CA LEU A 57 -6.37 -0.50 9.57
C LEU A 57 -7.83 -0.17 9.25
N ALA A 58 -8.06 0.68 8.23
CA ALA A 58 -9.41 1.08 7.85
C ALA A 58 -10.26 -0.07 7.28
N VAL A 59 -9.67 -1.00 6.54
CA VAL A 59 -10.40 -2.10 5.89
C VAL A 59 -10.55 -3.30 6.82
N TYR A 60 -9.49 -3.70 7.51
CA TYR A 60 -9.45 -4.96 8.27
C TYR A 60 -9.82 -4.81 9.74
N TYR A 61 -9.77 -3.60 10.29
CA TYR A 61 -10.00 -3.34 11.71
C TYR A 61 -11.03 -2.23 11.95
N SER A 62 -11.95 -2.00 11.01
CA SER A 62 -13.05 -1.05 11.24
C SER A 62 -14.11 -1.63 12.19
N ASN A 63 -15.00 -0.76 12.69
CA ASN A 63 -16.21 -1.16 13.44
C ASN A 63 -17.32 -1.76 12.56
N SER A 64 -17.01 -2.10 11.31
CA SER A 64 -17.98 -2.73 10.43
C SER A 64 -18.13 -4.22 10.78
N VAL A 65 -19.34 -4.76 10.64
CA VAL A 65 -19.56 -6.22 10.66
C VAL A 65 -18.79 -6.97 9.56
N LYS A 66 -18.31 -6.25 8.54
CA LYS A 66 -17.49 -6.78 7.45
C LYS A 66 -15.99 -6.74 7.75
N SER A 67 -15.60 -6.24 8.93
CA SER A 67 -14.22 -6.14 9.35
C SER A 67 -13.61 -7.54 9.51
N LEU A 68 -12.31 -7.66 9.22
CA LEU A 68 -11.62 -8.94 9.28
C LEU A 68 -11.05 -9.26 10.67
N CYS A 69 -11.02 -8.28 11.58
CA CYS A 69 -10.56 -8.45 12.96
C CYS A 69 -11.33 -9.50 13.78
N GLN A 70 -12.53 -9.88 13.34
CA GLN A 70 -13.30 -10.99 13.94
C GLN A 70 -12.66 -12.36 13.70
N TYR A 71 -11.80 -12.49 12.69
CA TYR A 71 -11.07 -13.73 12.39
C TYR A 71 -9.75 -13.76 13.14
N VAL A 72 -9.47 -14.88 13.83
CA VAL A 72 -8.28 -15.04 14.70
C VAL A 72 -6.97 -14.74 13.97
N GLU A 73 -6.90 -15.06 12.68
CA GLU A 73 -5.73 -14.80 11.83
C GLU A 73 -5.37 -13.31 11.78
N PHE A 74 -6.37 -12.42 11.79
CA PHE A 74 -6.18 -10.98 11.75
C PHE A 74 -6.00 -10.35 13.15
N GLN A 75 -6.25 -11.08 14.24
CA GLN A 75 -6.17 -10.51 15.59
C GLN A 75 -4.73 -10.31 16.07
N HIS A 76 -3.81 -11.13 15.59
CA HIS A 76 -2.42 -11.11 16.03
C HIS A 76 -1.45 -10.66 14.94
N PHE A 77 -1.90 -10.68 13.69
CA PHE A 77 -1.01 -10.48 12.54
C PHE A 77 -1.82 -10.00 11.34
N VAL A 78 -1.29 -9.06 10.55
CA VAL A 78 -1.87 -8.77 9.22
C VAL A 78 -1.31 -9.79 8.23
N PRO A 79 -2.13 -10.70 7.64
CA PRO A 79 -1.62 -11.74 6.76
C PRO A 79 -0.87 -11.17 5.55
N TYR A 80 0.26 -11.78 5.18
CA TYR A 80 1.07 -11.37 4.02
C TYR A 80 0.24 -11.26 2.73
N LYS A 81 -0.62 -12.23 2.47
CA LYS A 81 -1.53 -12.24 1.31
C LYS A 81 -2.50 -11.07 1.33
N ALA A 82 -3.00 -10.69 2.50
CA ALA A 82 -3.90 -9.55 2.65
C ALA A 82 -3.17 -8.22 2.36
N LEU A 83 -1.95 -8.05 2.91
CA LEU A 83 -1.13 -6.87 2.61
C LEU A 83 -0.74 -6.80 1.13
N ALA A 84 -0.36 -7.93 0.52
CA ALA A 84 -0.06 -8.00 -0.90
C ALA A 84 -1.26 -7.55 -1.73
N LEU A 85 -2.48 -7.96 -1.39
CA LEU A 85 -3.70 -7.53 -2.07
C LEU A 85 -3.93 -6.01 -1.97
N VAL A 86 -3.75 -5.42 -0.79
CA VAL A 86 -3.84 -3.96 -0.61
C VAL A 86 -2.79 -3.25 -1.47
N ALA A 87 -1.56 -3.74 -1.47
CA ALA A 87 -0.48 -3.20 -2.30
C ALA A 87 -0.81 -3.32 -3.80
N THR A 88 -1.43 -4.41 -4.25
CA THR A 88 -1.87 -4.58 -5.64
C THR A 88 -2.92 -3.54 -6.04
N ILE A 89 -3.91 -3.31 -5.18
CA ILE A 89 -4.95 -2.31 -5.45
C ILE A 89 -4.33 -0.91 -5.53
N VAL A 90 -3.43 -0.57 -4.61
CA VAL A 90 -2.70 0.70 -4.64
C VAL A 90 -1.86 0.83 -5.91
N HIS A 91 -1.14 -0.22 -6.29
CA HIS A 91 -0.34 -0.24 -7.52
C HIS A 91 -1.20 0.03 -8.75
N SER A 92 -2.35 -0.64 -8.87
CA SER A 92 -3.27 -0.44 -9.99
C SER A 92 -3.83 0.99 -10.02
N ILE A 93 -4.21 1.54 -8.86
CA ILE A 93 -4.66 2.94 -8.76
C ILE A 93 -3.54 3.90 -9.19
N LEU A 94 -2.30 3.67 -8.77
CA LEU A 94 -1.16 4.50 -9.15
C LEU A 94 -0.89 4.44 -10.66
N LEU A 95 -1.03 3.27 -11.30
CA LEU A 95 -0.92 3.15 -12.76
C LEU A 95 -2.00 3.97 -13.48
N THR A 96 -3.25 3.90 -13.02
CA THR A 96 -4.33 4.76 -13.54
C THR A 96 -3.98 6.25 -13.40
N TYR A 97 -3.44 6.66 -12.26
CA TYR A 97 -3.02 8.05 -12.07
C TYR A 97 -1.83 8.46 -12.94
N GLU A 98 -0.87 7.55 -13.17
CA GLU A 98 0.26 7.80 -14.07
C GLU A 98 -0.19 8.02 -15.51
N TRP A 99 -1.15 7.23 -16.00
CA TRP A 99 -1.62 7.35 -17.38
C TRP A 99 -2.58 8.53 -17.58
N HIS A 100 -3.50 8.75 -16.63
CA HIS A 100 -4.61 9.67 -16.83
C HIS A 100 -4.51 10.96 -16.01
N GLY A 101 -3.69 11.00 -14.95
CA GLY A 101 -3.57 12.15 -14.04
C GLY A 101 -4.78 12.35 -13.11
N PHE A 102 -5.86 11.59 -13.30
CA PHE A 102 -7.04 11.58 -12.46
C PHE A 102 -7.79 10.26 -12.64
N SER A 103 -8.33 9.70 -11.55
CA SER A 103 -9.13 8.48 -11.59
C SER A 103 -10.59 8.82 -11.80
N LYS A 104 -11.14 8.55 -13.00
CA LYS A 104 -12.58 8.60 -13.24
C LYS A 104 -13.09 7.17 -13.40
N ALA A 105 -13.55 6.58 -12.30
CA ALA A 105 -14.30 5.30 -12.26
C ALA A 105 -13.86 4.25 -13.30
N GLU A 106 -12.56 4.09 -13.53
CA GLU A 106 -12.05 3.00 -14.35
C GLU A 106 -12.22 1.72 -13.55
N SER A 107 -12.92 0.75 -14.14
CA SER A 107 -13.03 -0.58 -13.56
C SER A 107 -11.65 -1.22 -13.57
N LEU A 108 -11.20 -1.71 -12.41
CA LEU A 108 -9.96 -2.47 -12.31
C LEU A 108 -10.04 -3.69 -13.24
N ASN A 109 -9.05 -3.85 -14.11
CA ASN A 109 -8.93 -5.04 -14.94
C ASN A 109 -8.48 -6.21 -14.04
N VAL A 110 -9.35 -7.21 -13.88
CA VAL A 110 -9.10 -8.35 -12.98
C VAL A 110 -7.87 -9.16 -13.39
N GLY A 111 -7.61 -9.32 -14.68
CA GLY A 111 -6.43 -10.07 -15.16
C GLY A 111 -5.12 -9.35 -14.83
N GLU A 112 -5.06 -8.04 -15.06
CA GLU A 112 -3.88 -7.23 -14.71
C GLU A 112 -3.66 -7.15 -13.20
N LEU A 113 -4.75 -7.17 -12.43
CA LEU A 113 -4.73 -7.21 -10.97
C LEU A 113 -4.16 -8.54 -10.48
N GLU A 114 -4.60 -9.67 -11.05
CA GLU A 114 -4.10 -11.00 -10.70
C GLU A 114 -2.60 -11.13 -10.98
N ASP A 115 -2.14 -10.72 -12.16
CA ASP A 115 -0.72 -10.73 -12.50
C ASP A 115 0.12 -9.87 -11.53
N SER A 116 -0.40 -8.68 -11.19
CA SER A 116 0.27 -7.78 -10.25
C SER A 116 0.28 -8.33 -8.83
N TYR A 117 -0.77 -9.03 -8.42
CA TYR A 117 -0.86 -9.70 -7.14
C TYR A 117 0.14 -10.85 -7.03
N GLN A 118 0.27 -11.69 -8.06
CA GLN A 118 1.26 -12.77 -8.08
C GLN A 118 2.69 -12.23 -8.00
N ARG A 119 3.01 -11.16 -8.73
CA ARG A 119 4.32 -10.50 -8.64
C ARG A 119 4.61 -9.96 -7.23
N LEU A 120 3.60 -9.37 -6.58
CA LEU A 120 3.74 -8.86 -5.21
C LEU A 120 3.84 -9.97 -4.18
N LEU A 121 3.20 -11.12 -4.39
CA LEU A 121 3.39 -12.30 -3.53
C LEU A 121 4.83 -12.82 -3.61
N VAL A 122 5.40 -12.94 -4.80
CA VAL A 122 6.81 -13.36 -4.95
C VAL A 122 7.76 -12.38 -4.25
N LEU A 123 7.49 -11.07 -4.36
CA LEU A 123 8.27 -10.05 -3.65
C LEU A 123 8.11 -10.17 -2.12
N MET A 124 6.89 -10.42 -1.65
CA MET A 124 6.59 -10.64 -0.24
C MET A 124 7.32 -11.86 0.32
N ASP A 125 7.31 -12.98 -0.40
CA ASP A 125 8.04 -14.20 -0.02
C ASP A 125 9.55 -13.95 0.04
N THR A 126 10.09 -13.20 -0.94
CA THR A 126 11.50 -12.80 -0.95
C THR A 126 11.86 -11.97 0.28
N VAL A 127 11.02 -11.00 0.65
CA VAL A 127 11.22 -10.16 1.84
C VAL A 127 11.10 -10.98 3.12
N ALA A 128 10.12 -11.89 3.19
CA ALA A 128 9.89 -12.72 4.38
C ALA A 128 11.04 -13.69 4.66
N LEU A 129 11.71 -14.18 3.62
CA LEU A 129 12.88 -15.06 3.72
C LEU A 129 14.20 -14.30 4.01
N ASP A 130 14.22 -12.99 3.84
CA ASP A 130 15.41 -12.20 4.10
C ASP A 130 15.69 -12.09 5.61
N THR A 131 16.92 -12.42 6.02
CA THR A 131 17.32 -12.45 7.44
C THR A 131 17.22 -11.10 8.16
N TYR A 132 17.26 -9.99 7.42
CA TYR A 132 17.18 -8.65 7.95
C TYR A 132 15.77 -8.08 7.85
N HIS A 133 15.15 -8.20 6.67
CA HIS A 133 13.86 -7.59 6.36
C HIS A 133 12.68 -8.46 6.80
N GLY A 134 12.82 -9.79 6.84
CA GLY A 134 11.77 -10.72 7.26
C GLY A 134 11.30 -10.46 8.69
N PRO A 135 12.20 -10.48 9.70
CA PRO A 135 11.82 -10.17 11.08
C PRO A 135 11.21 -8.78 11.26
N LYS A 136 11.73 -7.77 10.53
CA LYS A 136 11.18 -6.41 10.54
C LYS A 136 9.76 -6.35 10.00
N LEU A 137 9.51 -7.03 8.87
CA LEU A 137 8.19 -7.13 8.26
C LEU A 137 7.22 -7.83 9.23
N THR A 138 7.59 -8.98 9.80
CA THR A 138 6.75 -9.69 10.76
C THR A 138 6.36 -8.82 11.95
N ALA A 139 7.34 -8.22 12.62
CA ALA A 139 7.10 -7.38 13.80
C ALA A 139 6.20 -6.17 13.48
N MET A 140 6.36 -5.58 12.30
CA MET A 140 5.51 -4.49 11.85
C MET A 140 4.05 -4.93 11.67
N LEU A 141 3.80 -6.12 11.12
CA LEU A 141 2.44 -6.60 10.88
C LEU A 141 1.74 -7.05 12.17
N GLU A 142 2.50 -7.53 13.14
CA GLU A 142 2.02 -7.76 14.51
C GLU A 142 1.63 -6.42 15.17
N ASP A 143 2.48 -5.39 15.09
CA ASP A 143 2.19 -4.04 15.59
C ASP A 143 0.94 -3.44 14.96
N TRP A 144 0.76 -3.59 13.65
CA TRP A 144 -0.42 -3.09 12.96
C TRP A 144 -1.69 -3.81 13.40
N ALA A 145 -1.63 -5.13 13.58
CA ALA A 145 -2.76 -5.90 14.09
C ALA A 145 -3.10 -5.49 15.51
N GLN A 146 -2.12 -5.38 16.40
CA GLN A 146 -2.32 -4.92 17.79
C GLN A 146 -2.90 -3.51 17.82
N THR A 147 -2.37 -2.59 17.01
CA THR A 147 -2.93 -1.24 16.87
C THR A 147 -4.39 -1.33 16.46
N GLY A 148 -4.71 -2.05 15.37
CA GLY A 148 -6.08 -2.18 14.87
C GLY A 148 -7.05 -2.81 15.87
N MET A 149 -6.60 -3.80 16.63
CA MET A 149 -7.37 -4.42 17.70
C MET A 149 -7.59 -3.51 18.92
N SER A 150 -6.65 -2.62 19.22
CA SER A 150 -6.69 -1.73 20.41
C SER A 150 -7.44 -0.41 20.19
N VAL A 151 -7.77 -0.08 18.93
CA VAL A 151 -8.47 1.18 18.60
C VAL A 151 -9.94 1.12 19.05
N PHE A 152 -10.37 0.05 19.73
CA PHE A 152 -11.69 -0.11 20.36
C PHE A 152 -11.61 -0.79 21.72
#